data_AF-A0A061D4I6-F1
#
_entry.id   AF-A0A061D4I6-F1
#
_cell.length_a   1.000
_cell.length_b   1.000
_cell.length_c   1.000
_cell.angle_alpha   90.00
_cell.angle_beta   90.00
_cell.angle_gamma   90.00
#
_symmetry.space_group_name_H-M   'P 1'
#
loop_
_entity.id
_entity.type
_entity.pdbx_description
1 polymer ?
#
loop_
_entity_poly.entity_id
_entity_poly.type
_entity_poly.pdbx_seq_one_letter_code
_entity_poly.pdbx_strand_id
1 'polypeptide(L)'
;MAPFRSLARLSNIAKVSQYVDKVADLGRKNLLFRVDFKHLYSIWQLCKSHEEYKLGLIAVNHFYNFGRQLSPEGVNKLFVFSMRCGELEESLKLLEGARDWLPKPPDIDLVYGLMASFVTKRDYLSVKRVFKAIRSNWQMRLTAKAYRLCIEAMLCSDENPLEEALMVYCDSAVMGIALPSEVHALLLNCLHRKIALEPAKAAFYETSALSVRNRLGEECMNEGGYKISRATSPKITLRA
;
A
#
# COMPACT_ATOMS: atom_id res chain seq x y z
N MET A 1 -8.31 -34.50 -14.87
CA MET A 1 -9.57 -33.72 -14.79
C MET A 1 -9.25 -32.21 -14.84
N ALA A 2 -9.17 -31.62 -16.05
CA ALA A 2 -8.87 -30.20 -16.26
C ALA A 2 -9.74 -29.45 -17.33
N PRO A 3 -10.75 -30.04 -18.03
CA PRO A 3 -11.41 -29.34 -19.14
C PRO A 3 -12.49 -28.32 -18.74
N PHE A 4 -13.08 -28.42 -17.53
CA PHE A 4 -14.18 -27.52 -17.14
C PHE A 4 -13.71 -26.09 -16.78
N ARG A 5 -12.48 -25.94 -16.28
CA ARG A 5 -11.94 -24.61 -15.91
C ARG A 5 -11.55 -23.77 -17.13
N SER A 6 -11.15 -24.38 -18.24
CA SER A 6 -10.75 -23.65 -19.46
C SER A 6 -11.95 -23.06 -20.20
N LEU A 7 -13.04 -23.83 -20.35
CA LEU A 7 -14.26 -23.38 -21.03
C LEU A 7 -14.95 -22.23 -20.29
N ALA A 8 -15.08 -22.33 -18.96
CA ALA A 8 -15.65 -21.26 -18.15
C ALA A 8 -14.82 -19.96 -18.24
N ARG A 9 -13.48 -20.08 -18.26
CA ARG A 9 -12.58 -18.93 -18.40
C ARG A 9 -12.70 -18.26 -19.78
N LEU A 10 -12.75 -19.05 -20.85
CA LEU A 10 -12.98 -18.53 -22.21
C LEU A 10 -14.34 -17.84 -22.33
N SER A 11 -15.38 -18.37 -21.69
CA SER A 11 -16.71 -17.75 -21.68
C SER A 11 -16.74 -16.40 -20.95
N ASN A 12 -15.95 -16.23 -19.89
CA ASN A 12 -15.86 -14.98 -19.14
C ASN A 12 -15.10 -13.90 -19.92
N ILE A 13 -13.99 -14.28 -20.58
CA ILE A 13 -13.23 -13.37 -21.45
C ILE A 13 -14.11 -12.85 -22.60
N ALA A 14 -14.86 -13.72 -23.28
CA ALA A 14 -15.76 -13.32 -24.35
C ALA A 14 -16.84 -12.33 -23.85
N LYS A 15 -17.39 -12.58 -22.65
CA LYS A 15 -18.36 -11.68 -22.02
C LYS A 15 -17.75 -10.31 -21.69
N VAL A 16 -16.57 -10.28 -21.09
CA VAL A 16 -15.85 -9.02 -20.79
C VAL A 16 -15.54 -8.27 -22.09
N SER A 17 -15.03 -8.96 -23.12
CA SER A 17 -14.77 -8.37 -24.45
C SER A 17 -16.03 -7.70 -25.01
N GLN A 18 -17.17 -8.38 -24.98
CA GLN A 18 -18.43 -7.82 -25.50
C GLN A 18 -18.85 -6.53 -24.77
N TYR A 19 -18.60 -6.42 -23.46
CA TYR A 19 -18.86 -5.17 -22.75
C TYR A 19 -17.87 -4.07 -23.13
N VAL A 20 -16.59 -4.40 -23.28
CA VAL A 20 -15.56 -3.46 -23.71
C VAL A 20 -15.82 -2.96 -25.13
N ASP A 21 -16.22 -3.85 -26.05
CA ASP A 21 -16.59 -3.48 -27.43
C ASP A 21 -17.76 -2.51 -27.46
N LYS A 22 -18.78 -2.73 -26.61
CA LYS A 22 -19.89 -1.78 -26.44
C LYS A 22 -19.42 -0.42 -25.92
N VAL A 23 -18.49 -0.40 -24.95
CA VAL A 23 -17.89 0.85 -24.46
C VAL A 23 -17.12 1.55 -25.58
N ALA A 24 -16.32 0.81 -26.35
CA ALA A 24 -15.58 1.34 -27.49
C ALA A 24 -16.52 1.90 -28.58
N ASP A 25 -17.61 1.21 -28.89
CA ASP A 25 -18.65 1.65 -29.84
C ASP A 25 -19.34 2.93 -29.39
N LEU A 26 -19.69 3.03 -28.10
CA LEU A 26 -20.26 4.24 -27.53
C LEU A 26 -19.25 5.38 -27.55
N GLY A 27 -17.97 5.09 -27.34
CA GLY A 27 -16.87 6.03 -27.54
C GLY A 27 -16.83 6.54 -28.98
N ARG A 28 -16.78 5.66 -29.96
CA ARG A 28 -16.80 6.03 -31.40
C ARG A 28 -18.00 6.89 -31.79
N LYS A 29 -19.14 6.71 -31.13
CA LYS A 29 -20.37 7.50 -31.35
C LYS A 29 -20.45 8.78 -30.51
N ASN A 30 -19.39 9.11 -29.74
CA ASN A 30 -19.36 10.21 -28.77
C ASN A 30 -20.49 10.13 -27.71
N LEU A 31 -21.00 8.95 -27.38
CA LEU A 31 -22.10 8.77 -26.41
C LEU A 31 -21.62 8.41 -25.01
N LEU A 32 -20.31 8.28 -24.81
CA LEU A 32 -19.71 7.78 -23.57
C LEU A 32 -19.96 8.69 -22.35
N PHE A 33 -20.19 9.99 -22.57
CA PHE A 33 -20.56 10.94 -21.52
C PHE A 33 -21.93 10.64 -20.88
N ARG A 34 -22.80 9.90 -21.58
CA ARG A 34 -24.13 9.48 -21.08
C ARG A 34 -24.10 8.19 -20.28
N VAL A 35 -22.97 7.48 -20.28
CA VAL A 35 -22.82 6.18 -19.61
C VAL A 35 -22.37 6.42 -18.18
N ASP A 36 -23.03 5.83 -17.19
CA ASP A 36 -22.58 5.92 -15.79
C ASP A 36 -21.23 5.18 -15.62
N PHE A 37 -20.32 5.75 -14.82
CA PHE A 37 -19.07 5.09 -14.42
C PHE A 37 -19.29 3.75 -13.70
N LYS A 38 -20.47 3.53 -13.11
CA LYS A 38 -20.85 2.23 -12.54
C LYS A 38 -20.75 1.08 -13.54
N HIS A 39 -20.92 1.34 -14.83
CA HIS A 39 -20.71 0.32 -15.86
C HIS A 39 -19.25 -0.11 -15.95
N LEU A 40 -18.31 0.83 -15.85
CA LEU A 40 -16.89 0.53 -15.81
C LEU A 40 -16.54 -0.34 -14.60
N TYR A 41 -17.10 -0.02 -13.42
CA TYR A 41 -16.90 -0.80 -12.21
C TYR A 41 -17.45 -2.22 -12.34
N SER A 42 -18.57 -2.38 -13.05
CA SER A 42 -19.18 -3.69 -13.32
C SER A 42 -18.29 -4.54 -14.23
N ILE A 43 -17.66 -3.92 -15.25
CA ILE A 43 -16.66 -4.60 -16.09
C ILE A 43 -15.50 -5.08 -15.23
N TRP A 44 -14.92 -4.18 -14.43
CA TRP A 44 -13.80 -4.53 -13.56
C TRP A 44 -14.13 -5.69 -12.64
N GLN A 45 -15.31 -5.71 -12.00
CA GLN A 45 -15.75 -6.80 -11.11
C GLN A 45 -15.70 -8.20 -11.76
N LEU A 46 -15.88 -8.30 -13.07
CA LEU A 46 -15.84 -9.56 -13.79
C LEU A 46 -14.42 -10.06 -14.08
N CYS A 47 -13.44 -9.16 -14.11
CA CYS A 47 -12.06 -9.48 -14.43
C CYS A 47 -11.32 -10.13 -13.25
N LYS A 48 -10.68 -11.27 -13.52
CA LYS A 48 -9.94 -12.09 -12.55
C LYS A 48 -8.59 -12.58 -13.06
N SER A 49 -8.18 -12.20 -14.27
CA SER A 49 -6.94 -12.67 -14.89
C SER A 49 -6.27 -11.58 -15.72
N HIS A 50 -4.99 -11.81 -16.05
CA HIS A 50 -4.16 -10.90 -16.85
C HIS A 50 -4.80 -10.46 -18.18
N GLU A 51 -5.40 -11.38 -18.95
CA GLU A 51 -6.03 -11.00 -20.23
C GLU A 51 -7.29 -10.14 -20.01
N GLU A 52 -8.08 -10.46 -18.99
CA GLU A 52 -9.25 -9.65 -18.62
C GLU A 52 -8.83 -8.29 -18.04
N TYR A 53 -7.64 -8.21 -17.44
CA TYR A 53 -7.06 -6.95 -16.98
C TYR A 53 -6.78 -6.01 -18.15
N LYS A 54 -6.15 -6.50 -19.23
CA LYS A 54 -5.93 -5.70 -20.46
C LYS A 54 -7.24 -5.15 -21.02
N LEU A 55 -8.27 -6.00 -21.10
CA LEU A 55 -9.60 -5.60 -21.56
C LEU A 55 -10.23 -4.53 -20.64
N GLY A 56 -10.12 -4.73 -19.33
CA GLY A 56 -10.59 -3.74 -18.35
C GLY A 56 -9.88 -2.40 -18.49
N LEU A 57 -8.56 -2.40 -18.73
CA LEU A 57 -7.78 -1.18 -18.98
C LEU A 57 -8.17 -0.47 -20.27
N ILE A 58 -8.47 -1.20 -21.35
CA ILE A 58 -8.97 -0.59 -22.60
C ILE A 58 -10.25 0.20 -22.32
N ALA A 59 -11.18 -0.36 -21.52
CA ALA A 59 -12.37 0.37 -21.11
C ALA A 59 -12.01 1.62 -20.29
N VAL A 60 -11.06 1.55 -19.34
CA VAL A 60 -10.60 2.73 -18.57
C VAL A 60 -10.10 3.83 -19.50
N ASN A 61 -9.23 3.47 -20.46
CA ASN A 61 -8.64 4.39 -21.40
C ASN A 61 -9.70 5.09 -22.27
N HIS A 62 -10.75 4.38 -22.68
CA HIS A 62 -11.87 5.03 -23.36
C HIS A 62 -12.54 6.07 -22.46
N PHE A 63 -12.87 5.77 -21.20
CA PHE A 63 -13.46 6.78 -20.31
C PHE A 63 -12.54 8.00 -20.12
N TYR A 64 -11.24 7.79 -19.90
CA TYR A 64 -10.27 8.87 -19.73
C TYR A 64 -10.09 9.72 -20.98
N ASN A 65 -9.98 9.11 -22.17
CA ASN A 65 -9.82 9.82 -23.44
C ASN A 65 -11.04 10.72 -23.77
N PHE A 66 -12.21 10.41 -23.21
CA PHE A 66 -13.40 11.25 -23.28
C PHE A 66 -13.47 12.34 -22.19
N GLY A 67 -12.34 12.64 -21.54
CA GLY A 67 -12.22 13.67 -20.51
C GLY A 67 -12.87 13.31 -19.18
N ARG A 68 -13.23 12.03 -18.98
CA ARG A 68 -13.87 11.61 -17.73
C ARG A 68 -12.84 11.14 -16.73
N GLN A 69 -12.72 11.88 -15.63
CA GLN A 69 -11.84 11.52 -14.53
C GLN A 69 -12.49 10.49 -13.60
N LEU A 70 -11.67 9.62 -13.00
CA LEU A 70 -12.14 8.71 -11.96
C LEU A 70 -12.55 9.48 -10.71
N SER A 71 -13.59 9.01 -10.04
CA SER A 71 -13.88 9.42 -8.67
C SER A 71 -12.89 8.78 -7.69
N PRO A 72 -12.73 9.29 -6.45
CA PRO A 72 -11.92 8.64 -5.42
C PRO A 72 -12.31 7.17 -5.17
N GLU A 73 -13.60 6.84 -5.20
CA GLU A 73 -14.08 5.45 -5.13
C GLU A 73 -13.62 4.64 -6.35
N GLY A 74 -13.64 5.26 -7.54
CA GLY A 74 -13.15 4.66 -8.77
C GLY A 74 -11.67 4.32 -8.72
N VAL A 75 -10.85 5.17 -8.08
CA VAL A 75 -9.42 4.88 -7.84
C VAL A 75 -9.24 3.63 -7.01
N ASN A 76 -9.94 3.52 -5.88
CA ASN A 76 -9.89 2.34 -5.03
C ASN A 76 -10.32 1.08 -5.79
N LYS A 77 -11.38 1.17 -6.60
CA LYS A 77 -11.85 0.03 -7.41
C LYS A 77 -10.86 -0.35 -8.51
N LEU A 78 -10.20 0.61 -9.16
CA LEU A 78 -9.14 0.35 -10.13
C LEU A 78 -7.96 -0.36 -9.47
N PHE A 79 -7.55 0.09 -8.28
CA PHE A 79 -6.47 -0.51 -7.51
C PHE A 79 -6.79 -1.94 -7.05
N VAL A 80 -8.02 -2.18 -6.56
CA VAL A 80 -8.48 -3.54 -6.22
C VAL A 80 -8.56 -4.41 -7.46
N PHE A 81 -8.98 -3.85 -8.59
CA PHE A 81 -9.06 -4.57 -9.87
C PHE A 81 -7.69 -5.04 -10.36
N SER A 82 -6.66 -4.19 -10.34
CA SER A 82 -5.29 -4.58 -10.71
C SER A 82 -4.76 -5.67 -9.79
N MET A 83 -4.91 -5.50 -8.47
CA MET A 83 -4.49 -6.51 -7.50
C MET A 83 -5.21 -7.85 -7.69
N ARG A 84 -6.53 -7.84 -7.88
CA ARG A 84 -7.33 -9.07 -8.05
C ARG A 84 -6.94 -9.85 -9.31
N CYS A 85 -6.55 -9.17 -10.37
CA CYS A 85 -6.10 -9.82 -11.60
C CYS A 85 -4.67 -10.40 -11.50
N GLY A 86 -3.98 -10.17 -10.38
CA GLY A 86 -2.60 -10.62 -10.15
C GLY A 86 -1.53 -9.61 -10.58
N GLU A 87 -1.94 -8.43 -11.08
CA GLU A 87 -1.07 -7.39 -11.62
C GLU A 87 -0.52 -6.49 -10.50
N LEU A 88 0.28 -7.07 -9.62
CA LEU A 88 0.82 -6.37 -8.45
C LEU A 88 1.80 -5.26 -8.84
N GLU A 89 2.63 -5.49 -9.86
CA GLU A 89 3.58 -4.48 -10.35
C GLU A 89 2.85 -3.28 -10.98
N GLU A 90 1.78 -3.54 -11.74
CA GLU A 90 0.94 -2.44 -12.24
C GLU A 90 0.25 -1.70 -11.09
N SER A 91 -0.21 -2.42 -10.06
CA SER A 91 -0.76 -1.78 -8.85
C SER A 91 0.28 -0.87 -8.17
N LEU A 92 1.54 -1.29 -8.12
CA LEU A 92 2.64 -0.47 -7.61
C LEU A 92 2.89 0.75 -8.50
N LYS A 93 2.91 0.61 -9.82
CA LYS A 93 3.04 1.76 -10.75
C LYS A 93 1.88 2.74 -10.61
N LEU A 94 0.65 2.25 -10.44
CA LEU A 94 -0.52 3.10 -10.18
C LEU A 94 -0.32 3.92 -8.88
N LEU A 95 0.29 3.32 -7.86
CA LEU A 95 0.62 4.00 -6.61
C LEU A 95 1.77 5.02 -6.77
N GLU A 96 2.84 4.64 -7.46
CA GLU A 96 4.00 5.51 -7.72
C GLU A 96 3.59 6.75 -8.53
N GLY A 97 2.72 6.59 -9.53
CA GLY A 97 2.19 7.68 -10.35
C GLY A 97 0.95 8.37 -9.79
N ALA A 98 0.48 8.02 -8.58
CA ALA A 98 -0.82 8.49 -8.08
C ALA A 98 -0.94 10.01 -7.97
N ARG A 99 0.17 10.72 -7.89
CA ARG A 99 0.22 12.19 -7.78
C ARG A 99 -0.04 12.91 -9.08
N ASP A 100 0.23 12.25 -10.21
CA ASP A 100 0.30 12.92 -11.51
C ASP A 100 -1.04 12.85 -12.25
N TRP A 101 -1.80 11.77 -12.06
CA TRP A 101 -2.99 11.49 -12.88
C TRP A 101 -4.22 11.01 -12.09
N LEU A 102 -4.09 10.74 -10.78
CA LEU A 102 -5.21 10.39 -9.92
C LEU A 102 -5.65 11.59 -9.06
N PRO A 103 -6.95 11.79 -8.82
CA PRO A 103 -7.44 12.88 -7.97
C PRO A 103 -7.04 12.69 -6.49
N LYS A 104 -6.88 11.44 -6.07
CA LYS A 104 -6.48 11.02 -4.72
C LYS A 104 -5.76 9.68 -4.83
N PRO A 105 -4.73 9.41 -4.00
CA PRO A 105 -4.16 8.07 -3.92
C PRO A 105 -5.18 7.03 -3.45
N PRO A 106 -4.93 5.74 -3.73
CA PRO A 106 -5.70 4.65 -3.15
C PRO A 106 -5.69 4.70 -1.62
N ASP A 107 -6.77 4.22 -0.99
CA ASP A 107 -6.86 4.16 0.45
C ASP A 107 -5.75 3.30 1.06
N ILE A 108 -5.20 3.77 2.18
CA ILE A 108 -3.99 3.21 2.78
C ILE A 108 -4.13 1.73 3.15
N ASP A 109 -5.33 1.29 3.54
CA ASP A 109 -5.59 -0.12 3.87
C ASP A 109 -5.48 -1.04 2.65
N LEU A 110 -5.85 -0.55 1.46
CA LEU A 110 -5.65 -1.30 0.21
C LEU A 110 -4.16 -1.41 -0.12
N VAL A 111 -3.40 -0.34 0.14
CA VAL A 111 -1.95 -0.32 -0.06
C VAL A 111 -1.25 -1.30 0.89
N TYR A 112 -1.72 -1.44 2.13
CA TYR A 112 -1.24 -2.51 3.02
C TYR A 112 -1.56 -3.91 2.49
N GLY A 113 -2.72 -4.09 1.84
CA GLY A 113 -3.04 -5.31 1.11
C GLY A 113 -2.05 -5.62 -0.02
N LEU A 114 -1.59 -4.58 -0.74
CA LEU A 114 -0.55 -4.73 -1.76
C LEU A 114 0.79 -5.15 -1.14
N MET A 115 1.22 -4.52 -0.04
CA MET A 115 2.44 -4.92 0.69
C MET A 115 2.37 -6.39 1.12
N ALA A 116 1.24 -6.82 1.72
CA ALA A 116 1.04 -8.20 2.15
C ALA A 116 1.11 -9.21 0.97
N SER A 117 0.61 -8.81 -0.20
CA SER A 117 0.69 -9.62 -1.42
C SER A 117 2.14 -9.81 -1.89
N PHE A 118 2.97 -8.76 -1.82
CA PHE A 118 4.40 -8.86 -2.14
C PHE A 118 5.19 -9.68 -1.11
N VAL A 119 4.91 -9.51 0.19
CA VAL A 119 5.49 -10.35 1.26
C VAL A 119 5.19 -11.83 1.03
N THR A 120 3.96 -12.17 0.66
CA THR A 120 3.56 -13.55 0.35
C THR A 120 4.36 -14.13 -0.82
N LYS A 121 4.72 -13.29 -1.79
CA LYS A 121 5.58 -13.67 -2.94
C LYS A 121 7.08 -13.60 -2.63
N ARG A 122 7.48 -13.25 -1.40
CA ARG A 122 8.87 -12.99 -0.99
C ARG A 122 9.56 -11.89 -1.80
N ASP A 123 8.79 -10.96 -2.36
CA ASP A 123 9.31 -9.81 -3.09
C ASP A 123 9.43 -8.60 -2.15
N TYR A 124 10.46 -8.62 -1.31
CA TYR A 124 10.65 -7.58 -0.29
C TYR A 124 11.11 -6.25 -0.89
N LEU A 125 11.77 -6.27 -2.05
CA LEU A 125 12.17 -5.05 -2.75
C LEU A 125 10.94 -4.25 -3.19
N SER A 126 9.91 -4.92 -3.71
CA SER A 126 8.65 -4.26 -4.04
C SER A 126 7.92 -3.74 -2.80
N VAL A 127 8.03 -4.40 -1.63
CA VAL A 127 7.52 -3.84 -0.37
C VAL A 127 8.22 -2.52 -0.02
N LYS A 128 9.55 -2.44 -0.18
CA LYS A 128 10.32 -1.20 0.00
C LYS A 128 9.90 -0.11 -0.98
N ARG A 129 9.61 -0.47 -2.24
CA ARG A 129 9.09 0.46 -3.25
C ARG A 129 7.70 0.99 -2.88
N VAL A 130 6.79 0.13 -2.42
CA VAL A 130 5.48 0.56 -1.90
C VAL A 130 5.65 1.53 -0.73
N PHE A 131 6.52 1.19 0.24
CA PHE A 131 6.81 2.07 1.37
C PHE A 131 7.37 3.43 0.91
N LYS A 132 8.30 3.45 -0.05
CA LYS A 132 8.83 4.67 -0.65
C LYS A 132 7.73 5.49 -1.34
N ALA A 133 6.78 4.84 -2.02
CA ALA A 133 5.65 5.53 -2.63
C ALA A 133 4.75 6.20 -1.58
N ILE A 134 4.44 5.52 -0.46
CA ILE A 134 3.71 6.12 0.67
C ILE A 134 4.50 7.29 1.26
N ARG A 135 5.78 7.07 1.59
CA ARG A 135 6.66 8.03 2.25
C ARG A 135 6.90 9.29 1.42
N SER A 136 6.98 9.13 0.09
CA SER A 136 7.14 10.25 -0.81
C SER A 136 5.83 10.99 -1.01
N ASN A 137 4.65 10.35 -0.82
CA ASN A 137 3.33 10.92 -1.07
C ASN A 137 2.70 11.69 0.11
N TRP A 138 2.77 13.02 0.09
CA TRP A 138 2.13 13.93 1.07
C TRP A 138 0.62 13.73 1.25
N GLN A 139 -0.10 13.26 0.23
CA GLN A 139 -1.54 12.97 0.32
C GLN A 139 -1.83 11.69 1.13
N MET A 140 -0.81 10.85 1.34
CA MET A 140 -0.91 9.62 2.10
C MET A 140 -0.34 9.83 3.50
N ARG A 141 -1.14 9.50 4.51
CA ARG A 141 -0.68 9.54 5.89
C ARG A 141 0.28 8.39 6.13
N LEU A 142 1.50 8.72 6.55
CA LEU A 142 2.47 7.75 7.03
C LEU A 142 2.07 7.28 8.44
N THR A 143 2.15 5.98 8.70
CA THR A 143 1.70 5.38 9.96
C THR A 143 2.74 4.39 10.50
N ALA A 144 2.65 4.10 11.79
CA ALA A 144 3.45 3.06 12.43
C ALA A 144 3.29 1.68 11.76
N LYS A 145 2.09 1.37 11.26
CA LYS A 145 1.81 0.12 10.52
C LYS A 145 2.60 0.03 9.21
N ALA A 146 2.74 1.13 8.47
CA ALA A 146 3.55 1.17 7.26
C ALA A 146 5.03 0.87 7.54
N TYR A 147 5.58 1.50 8.59
CA TYR A 147 6.95 1.24 9.03
C TYR A 147 7.14 -0.19 9.49
N ARG A 148 6.25 -0.69 10.36
CA ARG A 148 6.31 -2.07 10.85
C ARG A 148 6.36 -3.08 9.70
N LEU A 149 5.43 -2.98 8.74
CA LEU A 149 5.39 -3.90 7.59
C LEU A 149 6.68 -3.81 6.74
N CYS A 150 7.23 -2.60 6.58
CA CYS A 150 8.47 -2.42 5.83
C CYS A 150 9.68 -3.00 6.59
N ILE A 151 9.81 -2.73 7.89
CA ILE A 151 10.88 -3.27 8.75
C ILE A 151 10.85 -4.80 8.76
N GLU A 152 9.67 -5.39 8.99
CA GLU A 152 9.49 -6.86 8.97
C GLU A 152 9.87 -7.47 7.60
N ALA A 153 9.57 -6.78 6.50
CA ALA A 153 9.97 -7.20 5.17
C ALA A 153 11.48 -7.07 4.91
N MET A 154 12.12 -5.97 5.36
CA MET A 154 13.57 -5.78 5.21
C MET A 154 14.35 -6.79 6.03
N LEU A 155 13.88 -7.19 7.21
CA LEU A 155 14.52 -8.26 7.98
C LEU A 155 14.52 -9.62 7.27
N CYS A 156 13.65 -9.80 6.27
CA CYS A 156 13.57 -11.00 5.45
C CYS A 156 14.35 -10.90 4.12
N SER A 157 14.98 -9.76 3.80
CA SER A 157 15.74 -9.59 2.56
C SER A 157 17.10 -10.30 2.60
N ASP A 158 17.61 -10.64 1.42
CA ASP A 158 18.87 -11.38 1.32
C ASP A 158 20.11 -10.49 1.60
N GLU A 159 20.05 -9.22 1.19
CA GLU A 159 21.16 -8.28 1.30
C GLU A 159 21.02 -7.38 2.54
N ASN A 160 21.97 -7.51 3.48
CA ASN A 160 22.08 -6.68 4.69
C ASN A 160 20.73 -6.39 5.39
N PRO A 161 19.95 -7.45 5.73
CA PRO A 161 18.56 -7.29 6.18
C PRO A 161 18.41 -6.42 7.42
N LEU A 162 19.37 -6.51 8.35
CA LEU A 162 19.30 -5.75 9.60
C LEU A 162 19.61 -4.27 9.36
N GLU A 163 20.63 -3.96 8.57
CA GLU A 163 21.02 -2.61 8.24
C GLU A 163 19.89 -1.88 7.49
N GLU A 164 19.27 -2.53 6.51
CA GLU A 164 18.11 -1.99 5.79
C GLU A 164 16.92 -1.75 6.72
N ALA A 165 16.63 -2.70 7.62
CA ALA A 165 15.59 -2.54 8.62
C ALA A 165 15.88 -1.36 9.58
N LEU A 166 17.14 -1.20 10.00
CA LEU A 166 17.58 -0.09 10.85
C LEU A 166 17.46 1.25 10.14
N MET A 167 17.74 1.32 8.84
CA MET A 167 17.54 2.55 8.05
C MET A 167 16.08 2.99 8.06
N VAL A 168 15.15 2.05 7.85
CA VAL A 168 13.71 2.32 7.91
C VAL A 168 13.27 2.69 9.32
N TYR A 169 13.81 2.02 10.35
CA TYR A 169 13.57 2.34 11.75
C TYR A 169 14.03 3.76 12.10
N CYS A 170 15.23 4.17 11.69
CA CYS A 170 15.74 5.51 11.90
C CYS A 170 14.89 6.58 11.19
N ASP A 171 14.43 6.32 9.95
CA ASP A 171 13.52 7.24 9.25
C ASP A 171 12.22 7.46 10.03
N SER A 172 11.69 6.45 10.73
CA SER A 172 10.50 6.66 11.58
C SER A 172 10.74 7.63 12.74
N ALA A 173 11.94 7.65 13.33
CA ALA A 173 12.29 8.63 14.37
C ALA A 173 12.36 10.04 13.77
N VAL A 174 12.99 10.18 12.60
CA VAL A 174 13.06 11.47 11.87
C VAL A 174 11.66 11.98 11.53
N MET A 175 10.74 11.08 11.20
CA MET A 175 9.35 11.41 10.89
C MET A 175 8.45 11.57 12.13
N GLY A 176 8.99 11.41 13.34
CA GLY A 176 8.25 11.54 14.59
C GLY A 176 7.15 10.49 14.77
N ILE A 177 7.33 9.30 14.19
CA ILE A 177 6.36 8.21 14.26
C ILE A 177 6.81 7.19 15.31
N ALA A 178 6.08 7.16 16.42
CA ALA A 178 6.25 6.16 17.46
C ALA A 178 5.92 4.75 16.92
N LEU A 179 6.75 3.78 17.28
CA LEU A 179 6.60 2.40 16.82
C LEU A 179 6.13 1.49 17.96
N PRO A 180 5.36 0.43 17.67
CA PRO A 180 4.93 -0.53 18.68
C PRO A 180 6.13 -1.21 19.36
N SER A 181 5.99 -1.51 20.66
CA SER A 181 7.02 -2.18 21.48
C SER A 181 7.58 -3.46 20.86
N GLU A 182 6.75 -4.19 20.11
CA GLU A 182 7.11 -5.44 19.46
C GLU A 182 8.15 -5.24 18.35
N VAL A 183 8.13 -4.08 17.67
CA VAL A 183 9.12 -3.75 16.63
C VAL A 183 10.48 -3.49 17.25
N HIS A 184 10.51 -2.78 18.38
CA HIS A 184 11.73 -2.53 19.16
C HIS A 184 12.34 -3.84 19.65
N ALA A 185 11.52 -4.72 20.24
CA ALA A 185 11.95 -6.02 20.72
C ALA A 185 12.48 -6.92 19.59
N LEU A 186 11.83 -6.91 18.42
CA LEU A 186 12.27 -7.64 17.24
C LEU A 186 13.67 -7.21 16.79
N LEU A 187 13.90 -5.89 16.66
CA LEU A 187 15.19 -5.35 16.25
C LEU A 187 16.30 -5.63 17.26
N LEU A 188 16.03 -5.49 18.56
CA LEU A 188 16.99 -5.81 19.62
C LEU A 188 17.43 -7.27 19.56
N ASN A 189 16.49 -8.20 19.36
CA ASN A 189 16.81 -9.61 19.21
C ASN A 189 17.69 -9.88 17.99
N CYS A 190 17.41 -9.23 16.85
CA CYS A 190 18.23 -9.34 15.65
C CYS A 190 19.64 -8.77 15.85
N LEU A 191 19.75 -7.61 16.52
CA LEU A 191 21.02 -6.97 16.85
C LEU A 191 21.89 -7.84 17.75
N HIS A 192 21.33 -8.41 18.83
CA HIS A 192 22.09 -9.29 19.73
C HIS A 192 22.62 -10.54 19.01
N ARG A 193 21.82 -11.11 18.10
CA ARG A 193 22.29 -12.23 17.26
C ARG A 193 23.45 -11.80 16.36
N LYS A 194 23.36 -10.63 15.72
CA LYS A 194 24.40 -10.13 14.82
C LYS A 194 25.71 -9.76 15.54
N ILE A 195 25.64 -9.23 16.76
CA ILE A 195 26.83 -8.98 17.60
C ILE A 195 27.62 -10.29 17.81
N ALA A 196 26.94 -11.39 18.09
CA ALA A 196 27.58 -12.69 18.30
C ALA A 196 28.17 -13.29 17.01
N LEU A 197 27.53 -13.04 15.86
CA LEU A 197 27.92 -13.65 14.57
C LEU A 197 28.98 -12.84 13.81
N GLU A 198 29.01 -11.52 13.96
CA GLU A 198 29.87 -10.61 13.21
C GLU A 198 30.68 -9.71 14.15
N PRO A 199 31.71 -10.25 14.85
CA PRO A 199 32.48 -9.48 15.84
C PRO A 199 33.18 -8.25 15.24
N ALA A 200 33.53 -8.30 13.95
CA ALA A 200 34.11 -7.16 13.24
C ALA A 200 33.17 -5.93 13.17
N LYS A 201 31.85 -6.13 13.27
CA LYS A 201 30.84 -5.06 13.28
C LYS A 201 30.14 -4.92 14.65
N ALA A 202 30.61 -5.63 15.68
CA ALA A 202 29.95 -5.65 16.99
C ALA A 202 29.74 -4.24 17.57
N ALA A 203 30.74 -3.37 17.49
CA ALA A 203 30.65 -1.99 17.98
C ALA A 203 29.52 -1.19 17.30
N PHE A 204 29.30 -1.39 15.99
CA PHE A 204 28.19 -0.77 15.26
C PHE A 204 26.85 -1.29 15.80
N TYR A 205 26.68 -2.60 15.89
CA TYR A 205 25.42 -3.20 16.36
C TYR A 205 25.14 -2.91 17.85
N GLU A 206 26.16 -2.83 18.70
CA GLU A 206 26.01 -2.41 20.10
C GLU A 206 25.50 -0.97 20.21
N THR A 207 26.07 -0.08 19.41
CA THR A 207 25.64 1.32 19.33
C THR A 207 24.19 1.42 18.84
N SER A 208 23.83 0.67 17.78
CA SER A 208 22.45 0.59 17.30
C SER A 208 21.49 0.02 18.35
N ALA A 209 21.89 -1.02 19.09
CA ALA A 209 21.07 -1.61 20.14
C ALA A 209 20.84 -0.63 21.29
N LEU A 210 21.85 0.16 21.68
CA LEU A 210 21.68 1.22 22.66
C LEU A 210 20.68 2.28 22.17
N SER A 211 20.79 2.72 20.91
CA SER A 211 19.86 3.67 20.31
C SER A 211 18.41 3.15 20.31
N VAL A 212 18.20 1.88 19.94
CA VAL A 212 16.86 1.25 19.97
C VAL A 212 16.31 1.18 21.39
N ARG A 213 17.13 0.80 22.39
CA ARG A 213 16.69 0.76 23.81
C ARG A 213 16.29 2.13 24.33
N ASN A 214 17.10 3.16 24.04
CA ASN A 214 16.81 4.52 24.49
C ASN A 214 15.48 5.01 23.93
N ARG A 215 15.26 4.82 22.63
CA ARG A 215 14.01 5.18 21.98
C ARG A 215 12.80 4.41 22.51
N LEU A 216 12.93 3.11 22.75
CA LEU A 216 11.88 2.32 23.41
C LEU A 216 11.52 2.92 24.78
N GLY A 217 12.53 3.29 25.57
CA GLY A 217 12.33 3.96 26.86
C GLY A 217 11.57 5.28 26.73
N GLU A 218 11.94 6.13 25.78
CA GLU A 218 11.27 7.41 25.50
C GLU A 218 9.81 7.22 25.06
N GLU A 219 9.55 6.29 24.14
CA GLU A 219 8.20 6.02 23.63
C GLU A 219 7.29 5.42 24.71
N CYS A 220 7.78 4.49 25.55
CA CYS A 220 7.02 3.92 26.67
C CYS A 220 6.66 4.97 27.74
N MET A 221 7.56 5.91 28.05
CA MET A 221 7.28 6.98 29.00
C MET A 221 6.19 7.93 28.49
N ASN A 222 6.17 8.19 27.18
CA ASN A 222 5.18 9.06 26.55
C ASN A 222 3.78 8.43 26.47
N GLU A 223 3.66 7.11 26.34
CA GLU A 223 2.37 6.39 26.39
C GLU A 223 1.74 6.41 27.79
N GLY A 224 2.56 6.45 28.85
CA GLY A 224 2.09 6.58 30.24
C GLY A 224 1.62 7.99 30.64
N GLY A 225 2.10 9.03 29.95
CA GLY A 225 1.83 10.44 30.28
C GLY A 225 0.48 10.99 29.80
N TYR A 226 -0.17 10.34 28.82
CA TYR A 226 -1.43 10.84 28.23
C TYR A 226 -2.69 10.56 29.05
N LYS A 227 -2.58 9.94 30.24
CA LYS A 227 -3.72 9.65 31.13
C LYS A 227 -3.87 10.57 32.35
N ILE A 228 -3.05 11.60 32.51
CA ILE A 228 -3.22 12.57 33.61
C ILE A 228 -3.16 13.99 33.04
N SER A 229 -4.21 14.77 33.31
CA SER A 229 -4.42 16.19 32.96
C SER A 229 -5.00 16.54 31.58
N ARG A 230 -6.33 16.39 31.46
CA ARG A 230 -7.24 17.49 31.07
C ARG A 230 -8.69 17.12 31.46
N ALA A 231 -8.90 16.98 32.77
CA ALA A 231 -10.22 17.16 33.38
C ALA A 231 -10.24 18.54 34.03
N THR A 232 -11.31 19.29 33.77
CA THR A 232 -11.69 20.62 34.34
C THR A 232 -10.86 21.79 33.79
N SER A 233 -11.42 22.88 33.24
CA SER A 233 -12.64 23.64 33.59
C SER A 233 -13.20 24.42 32.37
N PRO A 234 -14.18 25.33 32.54
CA PRO A 234 -15.61 25.13 32.30
C PRO A 234 -16.13 25.76 30.99
N LYS A 235 -17.33 25.33 30.57
CA LYS A 235 -18.11 25.93 29.50
C LYS A 235 -18.40 27.41 29.82
N ILE A 236 -17.94 28.32 28.98
CA ILE A 236 -18.52 29.66 28.87
C ILE A 236 -19.63 29.56 27.82
N THR A 237 -20.87 29.53 28.30
CA THR A 237 -22.08 29.80 27.53
C THR A 237 -22.12 31.30 27.22
N LEU A 238 -22.01 31.68 25.95
CA LEU A 238 -22.55 32.94 25.47
C LEU A 238 -23.89 32.62 24.82
N ARG A 239 -24.97 33.07 25.48
CA ARG A 239 -26.34 33.08 24.95
C ARG A 239 -26.53 34.34 24.10
N ALA A 240 -27.21 34.13 22.97
CA ALA A 240 -27.95 35.07 22.11
C ALA A 240 -27.18 36.28 21.57
#